data_AF-A0A7C3H589-F1
#
_entry.id   AF-A0A7C3H589-F1
#
_cell.length_a   1.000
_cell.length_b   1.000
_cell.length_c   1.000
_cell.angle_alpha   90.00
_cell.angle_beta   90.00
_cell.angle_gamma   90.00
#
_symmetry.space_group_name_H-M   'P 1'
#
loop_
_entity.id
_entity.type
_entity.pdbx_description
1 polymer ?
#
loop_
_entity_poly.entity_id
_entity_poly.type
_entity_poly.pdbx_seq_one_letter_code
_entity_poly.pdbx_strand_id
1 'polypeptide(L)'
;AEIITRYRNLFEGLEAAGVLSEGLRLGFEADVLTYSQARWLFDRFPDVQWEPLEAFVPALTEVKTREEIATLESAAQICCQVFEELKTRLHAGQTEKQVAAMLQYELAVAGCEGQAFEPIVASGPRSALPHAQPTHRALREGDLLVLDFGCRIDGYTADFTRTLCVGRPSARQREVYEMVRQANELAIREARPGMTGGDLDALVRTFLREKGFDEEFSHGLGHGLGLDVHSLPRVTKNSQDVLKVGQVFTIEPGVYLPEWGGVRIEDDVVLEEQGARLLTPASKELFCVAA
;
A
#
# COMPACT_ATOMS: atom_id res chain seq x y z
N ALA A 1 5.55 -29.43 -1.20
CA ALA A 1 5.77 -30.44 -0.15
C ALA A 1 5.64 -29.73 1.18
N GLU A 2 4.69 -30.11 2.04
CA GLU A 2 4.61 -29.56 3.40
C GLU A 2 5.87 -29.93 4.18
N ILE A 3 6.57 -28.93 4.71
CA ILE A 3 7.64 -29.16 5.67
C ILE A 3 6.97 -29.39 7.03
N ILE A 4 6.80 -30.67 7.39
CA ILE A 4 6.34 -31.05 8.73
C ILE A 4 7.54 -30.96 9.68
N THR A 5 7.69 -29.84 10.39
CA THR A 5 8.71 -29.69 11.42
C THR A 5 8.29 -30.44 12.70
N ARG A 6 9.12 -31.36 13.20
CA ARG A 6 8.91 -32.04 14.49
C ARG A 6 9.19 -31.17 15.72
N TYR A 7 9.75 -29.98 15.52
CA TYR A 7 10.22 -29.07 16.57
C TYR A 7 9.23 -27.93 16.77
N ARG A 8 9.11 -27.39 18.00
CA ARG A 8 8.13 -26.33 18.31
C ARG A 8 8.45 -25.00 17.62
N ASN A 9 9.71 -24.79 17.23
CA ASN A 9 10.16 -23.65 16.45
C ASN A 9 11.45 -23.99 15.68
N LEU A 10 11.82 -23.12 14.73
CA LEU A 10 13.04 -23.22 13.94
C LEU A 10 14.29 -23.37 14.82
N PHE A 11 14.34 -22.67 15.95
CA PHE A 11 15.52 -22.58 16.78
C PHE A 11 15.86 -23.90 17.50
N GLU A 12 14.86 -24.59 18.03
CA GLU A 12 15.02 -25.96 18.56
C GLU A 12 15.48 -26.93 17.46
N GLY A 13 15.00 -26.74 16.22
CA GLY A 13 15.42 -27.53 15.07
C GLY A 13 16.88 -27.30 14.68
N LEU A 14 17.34 -26.04 14.66
CA LEU A 14 18.73 -25.68 14.39
C LEU A 14 19.68 -26.27 15.44
N GLU A 15 19.28 -26.22 16.71
CA GLU A 15 20.02 -26.84 17.80
C GLU A 15 20.12 -28.36 17.63
N ALA A 16 18.99 -29.03 17.43
CA ALA A 16 18.94 -30.49 17.28
C ALA A 16 19.70 -30.99 16.05
N ALA A 17 19.76 -30.17 14.98
CA ALA A 17 20.50 -30.48 13.77
C ALA A 17 22.02 -30.26 13.90
N GLY A 18 22.49 -29.59 14.96
CA GLY A 18 23.91 -29.31 15.18
C GLY A 18 24.54 -28.45 14.06
N VAL A 19 23.73 -27.68 13.34
CA VAL A 19 24.19 -26.90 12.18
C VAL A 19 24.89 -25.60 12.60
N LEU A 20 24.60 -25.10 13.80
CA LEU A 20 25.22 -23.92 14.38
C LEU A 20 26.45 -24.34 15.18
N SER A 21 27.62 -24.27 14.55
CA SER A 21 28.91 -24.71 15.09
C SER A 21 29.86 -23.55 15.34
N GLU A 22 30.90 -23.80 16.15
CA GLU A 22 31.93 -22.83 16.51
C GLU A 22 32.60 -22.20 15.28
N GLY A 23 32.73 -20.87 15.27
CA GLY A 23 33.39 -20.12 14.20
C GLY A 23 32.55 -19.92 12.94
N LEU A 24 31.31 -20.43 12.90
CA LEU A 24 30.37 -20.13 11.82
C LEU A 24 30.02 -18.64 11.83
N ARG A 25 30.08 -17.99 10.66
CA ARG A 25 29.57 -16.63 10.45
C ARG A 25 28.17 -16.70 9.89
N LEU A 26 27.20 -16.11 10.59
CA LEU A 26 25.78 -16.19 10.23
C LEU A 26 25.13 -14.82 10.28
N GLY A 27 24.59 -14.39 9.13
CA GLY A 27 23.81 -13.17 9.00
C GLY A 27 22.36 -13.35 9.47
N PHE A 28 21.79 -12.35 10.12
CA PHE A 28 20.37 -12.35 10.50
C PHE A 28 19.73 -10.99 10.22
N GLU A 29 18.42 -10.97 9.94
CA GLU A 29 17.65 -9.75 9.72
C GLU A 29 17.38 -9.05 11.06
N ALA A 30 18.20 -8.05 11.37
CA ALA A 30 18.20 -7.36 12.66
C ALA A 30 16.95 -6.49 12.87
N ASP A 31 16.29 -6.10 11.78
CA ASP A 31 15.03 -5.37 11.71
C ASP A 31 13.79 -6.26 11.87
N VAL A 32 13.94 -7.59 11.77
CA VAL A 32 12.84 -8.56 11.90
C VAL A 32 12.90 -9.33 13.21
N LEU A 33 14.10 -9.71 13.64
CA LEU A 33 14.28 -10.62 14.75
C LEU A 33 14.03 -9.92 16.10
N THR A 34 13.07 -10.41 16.87
CA THR A 34 12.74 -9.78 18.16
C THR A 34 13.88 -9.93 19.16
N TYR A 35 14.01 -8.97 20.09
CA TYR A 35 15.03 -9.03 21.14
C TYR A 35 15.01 -10.33 21.96
N SER A 36 13.83 -10.92 22.16
CA SER A 36 13.68 -12.22 22.86
C SER A 36 14.31 -13.37 22.07
N GLN A 37 14.08 -13.42 20.76
CA GLN A 37 14.67 -14.42 19.87
C GLN A 37 16.18 -14.23 19.75
N ALA A 38 16.65 -12.98 19.64
CA ALA A 38 18.07 -12.65 19.53
C ALA A 38 18.83 -13.15 20.75
N ARG A 39 18.33 -12.81 21.94
CA ARG A 39 18.91 -13.26 23.21
C ARG A 39 18.96 -14.78 23.31
N TRP A 40 17.88 -15.47 22.95
CA TRP A 40 17.84 -16.93 22.96
C TRP A 40 18.94 -17.53 22.07
N LEU A 41 19.13 -16.98 20.86
CA LEU A 41 20.16 -17.45 19.92
C LEU A 41 21.56 -17.17 20.44
N PHE A 42 21.82 -15.94 20.88
CA PHE A 42 23.16 -15.49 21.25
C PHE A 42 23.65 -16.14 22.54
N ASP A 43 22.76 -16.35 23.51
CA ASP A 43 23.10 -17.02 24.77
C ASP A 43 23.38 -18.51 24.57
N ARG A 44 22.68 -19.16 23.61
CA ARG A 44 22.77 -20.60 23.37
C ARG A 44 23.90 -20.98 22.41
N PHE A 45 24.25 -20.08 21.49
CA PHE A 45 25.31 -20.26 20.51
C PHE A 45 26.31 -19.08 20.57
N PRO A 46 27.02 -18.93 21.71
CA PRO A 46 27.94 -17.80 21.92
C PRO A 46 29.16 -17.87 20.99
N ASP A 47 29.48 -19.05 20.47
CA ASP A 47 30.65 -19.28 19.61
C ASP A 47 30.35 -19.09 18.11
N VAL A 48 29.10 -18.75 17.75
CA VAL A 48 28.71 -18.33 16.40
C VAL A 48 28.97 -16.83 16.26
N GLN A 49 29.55 -16.42 15.13
CA GLN A 49 29.73 -15.02 14.77
C GLN A 49 28.46 -14.49 14.10
N TRP A 50 27.62 -13.80 14.88
CA TRP A 50 26.37 -13.22 14.42
C TRP A 50 26.59 -11.87 13.74
N GLU A 51 26.15 -11.75 12.48
CA GLU A 51 26.25 -10.50 11.72
C GLU A 51 24.85 -9.88 11.51
N PRO A 52 24.58 -8.69 12.06
CA PRO A 52 23.32 -8.02 11.83
C PRO A 52 23.26 -7.50 10.40
N LEU A 53 22.19 -7.86 9.70
CA LEU A 53 21.85 -7.34 8.39
C LEU A 53 20.55 -6.55 8.51
N GLU A 54 20.53 -5.33 8.00
CA GLU A 54 19.35 -4.47 7.97
C GLU A 54 18.87 -4.33 6.51
N ALA A 55 17.56 -4.35 6.28
CA ALA A 55 16.95 -4.21 4.96
C ALA A 55 17.51 -5.16 3.88
N PHE A 56 18.08 -6.30 4.27
CA PHE A 56 18.73 -7.23 3.34
C PHE A 56 17.74 -7.87 2.36
N VAL A 57 16.66 -8.48 2.87
CA VAL A 57 15.61 -9.05 2.01
C VAL A 57 14.85 -7.97 1.23
N PRO A 58 14.46 -6.82 1.84
CA PRO A 58 13.91 -5.70 1.07
C PRO A 58 14.79 -5.26 -0.11
N ALA A 59 16.11 -5.14 0.08
CA ALA A 59 17.03 -4.76 -0.99
C ALA A 59 17.15 -5.84 -2.09
N LEU A 60 17.06 -7.12 -1.73
CA LEU A 60 17.07 -8.23 -2.71
C LEU A 60 15.77 -8.31 -3.52
N THR A 61 14.66 -7.88 -2.94
CA THR A 61 13.32 -8.04 -3.51
C THR A 61 12.77 -6.76 -4.10
N GLU A 62 13.46 -5.61 -4.01
CA GLU A 62 12.92 -4.32 -4.47
C GLU A 62 12.64 -4.31 -5.98
N VAL A 63 13.54 -4.90 -6.80
CA VAL A 63 13.40 -5.03 -8.26
C VAL A 63 12.74 -6.36 -8.58
N LYS A 64 11.59 -6.31 -9.23
CA LYS A 64 10.77 -7.48 -9.53
C LYS A 64 11.19 -8.13 -10.85
N THR A 65 11.16 -9.44 -10.86
CA THR A 65 11.16 -10.25 -12.09
C THR A 65 9.85 -10.08 -12.86
N ARG A 66 9.82 -10.57 -14.10
CA ARG A 66 8.62 -10.46 -14.94
C ARG A 66 7.45 -11.24 -14.36
N GLU A 67 7.74 -12.39 -13.78
CA GLU A 67 6.78 -13.27 -13.13
C GLU A 67 6.17 -12.58 -11.90
N GLU A 68 6.99 -11.96 -11.05
CA GLU A 68 6.51 -11.20 -9.89
C GLU A 68 5.65 -10.00 -10.29
N ILE A 69 6.05 -9.27 -11.35
CA ILE A 69 5.25 -8.16 -11.89
C ILE A 69 3.89 -8.66 -12.40
N ALA A 70 3.84 -9.80 -13.10
CA ALA A 70 2.60 -10.36 -13.60
C ALA A 70 1.65 -10.78 -12.45
N THR A 71 2.18 -11.29 -11.35
CA THR A 71 1.38 -11.60 -10.15
C THR A 71 0.86 -10.33 -9.48
N LEU A 72 1.71 -9.31 -9.30
CA LEU A 72 1.30 -8.00 -8.75
C LEU A 72 0.22 -7.35 -9.62
N GLU A 73 0.38 -7.40 -10.95
CA GLU A 73 -0.61 -6.89 -11.90
C GLU A 73 -1.94 -7.65 -11.81
N SER A 74 -1.90 -8.96 -11.60
CA SER A 74 -3.11 -9.76 -11.38
C SER A 74 -3.84 -9.37 -10.09
N ALA A 75 -3.11 -9.13 -9.00
CA ALA A 75 -3.70 -8.63 -7.75
C ALA A 75 -4.33 -7.23 -7.92
N ALA A 76 -3.65 -6.33 -8.64
CA ALA A 76 -4.14 -4.99 -8.94
C ALA A 76 -5.41 -5.00 -9.82
N GLN A 77 -5.46 -5.90 -10.80
CA GLN A 77 -6.64 -6.10 -11.65
C GLN A 77 -7.86 -6.58 -10.87
N ILE A 78 -7.66 -7.47 -9.88
CA ILE A 78 -8.74 -7.88 -8.96
C ILE A 78 -9.27 -6.68 -8.17
N CYS A 79 -8.39 -5.84 -7.62
CA CYS A 79 -8.82 -4.62 -6.91
C CYS A 79 -9.65 -3.71 -7.83
N CYS A 80 -9.20 -3.51 -9.08
CA CYS A 80 -9.93 -2.71 -10.06
C CYS A 80 -11.31 -3.30 -10.38
N GLN A 81 -11.39 -4.61 -10.63
CA GLN A 81 -12.65 -5.30 -10.91
C GLN A 81 -13.63 -5.14 -9.75
N VAL A 82 -13.18 -5.44 -8.54
CA VAL A 82 -14.01 -5.35 -7.33
C VAL A 82 -14.49 -3.92 -7.11
N PHE A 83 -13.65 -2.90 -7.33
CA PHE A 83 -14.06 -1.51 -7.25
C PHE A 83 -15.19 -1.17 -8.24
N GLU A 84 -15.04 -1.58 -9.51
CA GLU A 84 -16.02 -1.31 -10.56
C GLU A 84 -17.38 -1.95 -10.27
N GLU A 85 -17.38 -3.18 -9.74
CA GLU A 85 -18.59 -3.90 -9.35
C GLU A 85 -19.23 -3.29 -8.10
N LEU A 86 -18.42 -3.09 -7.05
CA LEU A 86 -18.88 -2.64 -5.73
C LEU A 86 -19.50 -1.25 -5.78
N LYS A 87 -18.87 -0.28 -6.48
CA LYS A 87 -19.30 1.12 -6.48
C LYS A 87 -20.74 1.32 -6.94
N THR A 88 -21.27 0.42 -7.77
CA THR A 88 -22.66 0.46 -8.27
C THR A 88 -23.70 0.02 -7.23
N ARG A 89 -23.26 -0.67 -6.17
CA ARG A 89 -24.10 -1.20 -5.08
C ARG A 89 -24.03 -0.34 -3.82
N LEU A 90 -23.19 0.70 -3.83
CA LEU A 90 -23.06 1.63 -2.73
C LEU A 90 -24.19 2.66 -2.75
N HIS A 91 -24.71 2.97 -1.57
CA HIS A 91 -25.76 3.97 -1.41
C HIS A 91 -25.78 4.53 0.02
N ALA A 92 -26.41 5.69 0.21
CA ALA A 92 -26.59 6.24 1.55
C ALA A 92 -27.36 5.29 2.48
N GLY A 93 -27.09 5.39 3.78
CA GLY A 93 -27.67 4.53 4.81
C GLY A 93 -26.88 3.24 5.09
N GLN A 94 -26.06 2.76 4.15
CA GLN A 94 -25.06 1.74 4.46
C GLN A 94 -24.05 2.29 5.47
N THR A 95 -23.54 1.46 6.37
CA THR A 95 -22.47 1.82 7.28
C THR A 95 -21.11 1.54 6.66
N GLU A 96 -20.06 2.25 7.10
CA GLU A 96 -18.68 1.97 6.68
C GLU A 96 -18.31 0.49 6.85
N LYS A 97 -18.73 -0.14 7.97
CA LYS A 97 -18.54 -1.58 8.20
C LYS A 97 -19.30 -2.48 7.22
N GLN A 98 -20.50 -2.09 6.79
CA GLN A 98 -21.23 -2.86 5.77
C GLN A 98 -20.51 -2.79 4.42
N VAL A 99 -20.04 -1.60 4.04
CA VAL A 99 -19.25 -1.43 2.81
C VAL A 99 -17.93 -2.20 2.88
N ALA A 100 -17.22 -2.15 4.02
CA ALA A 100 -16.02 -2.94 4.25
C ALA A 100 -16.32 -4.44 4.14
N ALA A 101 -17.40 -4.94 4.75
CA ALA A 101 -17.78 -6.34 4.65
C ALA A 101 -18.11 -6.78 3.21
N MET A 102 -18.79 -5.93 2.44
CA MET A 102 -19.04 -6.18 1.01
C MET A 102 -17.74 -6.26 0.24
N LEU A 103 -16.85 -5.29 0.42
CA LEU A 103 -15.53 -5.25 -0.23
C LEU A 103 -14.72 -6.52 0.03
N GLN A 104 -14.64 -6.95 1.29
CA GLN A 104 -13.93 -8.17 1.67
C GLN A 104 -14.55 -9.43 1.07
N TYR A 105 -15.88 -9.48 0.99
CA TYR A 105 -16.59 -10.58 0.34
C TYR A 105 -16.29 -10.64 -1.16
N GLU A 106 -16.38 -9.50 -1.86
CA GLU A 106 -16.11 -9.44 -3.31
C GLU A 106 -14.66 -9.80 -3.63
N LEU A 107 -13.69 -9.34 -2.83
CA LEU A 107 -12.28 -9.73 -2.96
C LEU A 107 -12.10 -11.26 -2.84
N ALA A 108 -12.71 -11.86 -1.81
CA ALA A 108 -12.62 -13.31 -1.61
C ALA A 108 -13.25 -14.09 -2.78
N VAL A 109 -14.38 -13.63 -3.31
CA VAL A 109 -15.04 -14.24 -4.48
C VAL A 109 -14.20 -14.09 -5.75
N ALA A 110 -13.52 -12.96 -5.91
CA ALA A 110 -12.64 -12.68 -7.06
C ALA A 110 -11.32 -13.46 -7.06
N GLY A 111 -11.07 -14.30 -6.04
CA GLY A 111 -9.91 -15.18 -5.97
C GLY A 111 -8.78 -14.68 -5.08
N CYS A 112 -9.02 -13.65 -4.28
CA CYS A 112 -8.04 -13.12 -3.35
C CYS A 112 -7.76 -14.11 -2.20
N GLU A 113 -6.49 -14.44 -1.94
CA GLU A 113 -6.08 -15.35 -0.86
C GLU A 113 -6.35 -14.75 0.53
N GLY A 114 -6.33 -13.42 0.58
CA GLY A 114 -6.57 -12.61 1.76
C GLY A 114 -6.39 -11.14 1.43
N GLN A 115 -6.82 -10.27 2.33
CA GLN A 115 -6.57 -8.84 2.20
C GLN A 115 -5.07 -8.55 2.39
N ALA A 116 -4.53 -7.62 1.61
CA ALA A 116 -3.14 -7.17 1.81
C ALA A 116 -2.97 -6.48 3.18
N PHE A 117 -4.00 -5.77 3.63
CA PHE A 117 -4.11 -5.04 4.91
C PHE A 117 -5.59 -4.83 5.28
N GLU A 118 -5.88 -4.35 6.49
CA GLU A 118 -7.26 -4.04 6.90
C GLU A 118 -7.86 -2.90 6.05
N PRO A 119 -8.98 -3.11 5.34
CA PRO A 119 -9.55 -2.10 4.46
C PRO A 119 -9.96 -0.83 5.21
N ILE A 120 -9.65 0.30 4.61
CA ILE A 120 -10.07 1.62 5.03
C ILE A 120 -11.35 1.98 4.29
N VAL A 121 -12.41 2.23 5.06
CA VAL A 121 -13.68 2.77 4.58
C VAL A 121 -14.05 3.94 5.45
N ALA A 122 -13.90 5.15 4.91
CA ALA A 122 -14.03 6.38 5.68
C ALA A 122 -14.94 7.39 4.97
N SER A 123 -15.99 7.82 5.67
CA SER A 123 -17.07 8.62 5.09
C SER A 123 -17.25 9.98 5.77
N GLY A 124 -17.58 10.99 4.97
CA GLY A 124 -17.78 12.38 5.42
C GLY A 124 -16.51 12.92 6.10
N PRO A 125 -16.61 13.55 7.28
CA PRO A 125 -15.44 14.04 8.01
C PRO A 125 -14.37 12.98 8.29
N ARG A 126 -14.75 11.70 8.42
CA ARG A 126 -13.80 10.61 8.66
C ARG A 126 -12.87 10.36 7.48
N SER A 127 -13.25 10.74 6.25
CA SER A 127 -12.36 10.66 5.09
C SER A 127 -11.13 11.56 5.22
N ALA A 128 -11.11 12.52 6.17
CA ALA A 128 -9.93 13.30 6.52
C ALA A 128 -8.91 12.54 7.39
N LEU A 129 -9.19 11.30 7.78
CA LEU A 129 -8.30 10.46 8.59
C LEU A 129 -7.57 9.48 7.65
N PRO A 130 -6.26 9.65 7.40
CA PRO A 130 -5.55 8.85 6.39
C PRO A 130 -5.65 7.33 6.63
N HIS A 131 -5.62 6.91 7.91
CA HIS A 131 -5.66 5.51 8.36
C HIS A 131 -6.94 5.17 9.13
N ALA A 132 -8.10 5.68 8.70
CA ALA A 132 -9.36 5.42 9.40
C ALA A 132 -9.81 3.95 9.29
N GLN A 133 -10.06 3.31 10.43
CA GLN A 133 -10.78 2.05 10.45
C GLN A 133 -12.29 2.24 10.20
N PRO A 134 -12.98 1.30 9.52
CA PRO A 134 -14.42 1.36 9.29
C PRO A 134 -15.24 1.35 10.58
N THR A 135 -16.30 2.18 10.66
CA THR A 135 -17.19 2.25 11.82
C THR A 135 -18.65 1.96 11.51
N HIS A 136 -19.52 2.15 12.51
CA HIS A 136 -20.97 2.09 12.35
C HIS A 136 -21.57 3.40 11.80
N ARG A 137 -20.75 4.38 11.41
CA ARG A 137 -21.23 5.61 10.76
C ARG A 137 -21.92 5.22 9.44
N ALA A 138 -23.18 5.63 9.30
CA ALA A 138 -23.90 5.51 8.04
C ALA A 138 -23.40 6.56 7.04
N LEU A 139 -23.25 6.16 5.77
CA LEU A 139 -23.06 7.02 4.63
C LEU A 139 -24.25 7.98 4.51
N ARG A 140 -23.98 9.26 4.25
CA ARG A 140 -24.97 10.32 4.12
C ARG A 140 -24.77 11.04 2.80
N GLU A 141 -25.86 11.57 2.24
CA GLU A 141 -25.78 12.46 1.08
C GLU A 141 -24.80 13.60 1.35
N GLY A 142 -23.92 13.87 0.38
CA GLY A 142 -22.86 14.87 0.46
C GLY A 142 -21.55 14.36 1.06
N ASP A 143 -21.46 13.12 1.55
CA ASP A 143 -20.21 12.56 2.03
C ASP A 143 -19.21 12.29 0.89
N LEU A 144 -17.94 12.62 1.13
CA LEU A 144 -16.83 11.92 0.48
C LEU A 144 -16.67 10.54 1.12
N LEU A 145 -16.37 9.52 0.31
CA LEU A 145 -16.16 8.15 0.75
C LEU A 145 -14.83 7.64 0.19
N VAL A 146 -13.83 7.53 1.06
CA VAL A 146 -12.54 6.91 0.73
C VAL A 146 -12.68 5.40 0.90
N LEU A 147 -12.35 4.66 -0.15
CA LEU A 147 -12.18 3.21 -0.16
C LEU A 147 -10.71 2.93 -0.46
N ASP A 148 -10.04 2.30 0.49
CA ASP A 148 -8.64 1.92 0.38
C ASP A 148 -8.48 0.46 0.82
N PHE A 149 -8.01 -0.38 -0.09
CA PHE A 149 -7.94 -1.82 0.07
C PHE A 149 -6.99 -2.49 -0.91
N GLY A 150 -6.44 -3.62 -0.50
CA GLY A 150 -5.52 -4.41 -1.31
C GLY A 150 -5.87 -5.89 -1.37
N CYS A 151 -5.50 -6.52 -2.48
CA CYS A 151 -5.61 -7.97 -2.66
C CYS A 151 -4.24 -8.65 -2.54
N ARG A 152 -4.22 -9.88 -2.00
CA ARG A 152 -3.08 -10.79 -2.02
C ARG A 152 -3.31 -11.99 -2.97
N ILE A 153 -2.37 -12.24 -3.86
CA ILE A 153 -2.32 -13.40 -4.79
C ILE A 153 -0.92 -13.99 -4.79
N ASP A 154 -0.80 -15.30 -4.59
CA ASP A 154 0.49 -16.02 -4.51
C ASP A 154 1.49 -15.32 -3.58
N GLY A 155 1.00 -14.76 -2.46
CA GLY A 155 1.78 -13.97 -1.52
C GLY A 155 2.04 -12.50 -1.88
N TYR A 156 1.86 -12.07 -3.13
CA TYR A 156 2.07 -10.69 -3.59
C TYR A 156 0.86 -9.79 -3.36
N THR A 157 1.10 -8.51 -3.06
CA THR A 157 0.07 -7.55 -2.67
C THR A 157 -0.13 -6.44 -3.71
N ALA A 158 -1.39 -6.08 -3.95
CA ALA A 158 -1.76 -4.81 -4.57
C ALA A 158 -2.25 -3.81 -3.53
N ASP A 159 -2.18 -2.53 -3.86
CA ASP A 159 -2.75 -1.43 -3.08
C ASP A 159 -3.65 -0.55 -3.95
N PHE A 160 -4.75 -0.05 -3.39
CA PHE A 160 -5.74 0.64 -4.19
C PHE A 160 -6.61 1.55 -3.35
N THR A 161 -6.54 2.84 -3.67
CA THR A 161 -7.44 3.86 -3.14
C THR A 161 -8.23 4.58 -4.23
N ARG A 162 -9.55 4.69 -4.01
CA ARG A 162 -10.41 5.64 -4.72
C ARG A 162 -11.32 6.38 -3.75
N THR A 163 -11.56 7.65 -4.05
CA THR A 163 -12.58 8.45 -3.36
C THR A 163 -13.83 8.58 -4.22
N LEU A 164 -14.99 8.41 -3.59
CA LEU A 164 -16.33 8.53 -4.17
C LEU A 164 -17.09 9.69 -3.52
N CYS A 165 -18.20 10.11 -4.11
CA CYS A 165 -19.15 11.02 -3.47
C CYS A 165 -20.51 10.33 -3.30
N VAL A 166 -21.14 10.48 -2.14
CA VAL A 166 -22.52 10.04 -1.90
C VAL A 166 -23.48 11.12 -2.37
N GLY A 167 -24.31 10.82 -3.37
CA GLY A 167 -25.14 11.82 -4.02
C GLY A 167 -24.32 12.82 -4.84
N ARG A 168 -24.78 14.08 -4.91
CA ARG A 168 -24.18 15.10 -5.79
C ARG A 168 -23.01 15.81 -5.11
N PRO A 169 -21.80 15.84 -5.71
CA PRO A 169 -20.67 16.56 -5.15
C PRO A 169 -20.84 18.07 -5.30
N SER A 170 -20.49 18.79 -4.22
CA SER A 170 -20.35 20.25 -4.21
C SER A 170 -19.22 20.73 -5.13
N ALA A 171 -19.21 22.02 -5.45
CA ALA A 171 -18.14 22.62 -6.25
C ALA A 171 -16.76 22.42 -5.61
N ARG A 172 -16.66 22.61 -4.27
CA ARG A 172 -15.42 22.42 -3.52
C ARG A 172 -14.95 20.96 -3.53
N GLN A 173 -15.86 20.00 -3.40
CA GLN A 173 -15.49 18.57 -3.47
C GLN A 173 -14.92 18.21 -4.85
N ARG A 174 -15.53 18.70 -5.93
CA ARG A 174 -15.02 18.49 -7.28
C ARG A 174 -13.64 19.13 -7.47
N GLU A 175 -13.45 20.35 -6.98
CA GLU A 175 -12.18 21.07 -7.06
C GLU A 175 -11.04 20.33 -6.35
N VAL A 176 -11.26 19.94 -5.08
CA VAL A 176 -10.26 19.20 -4.30
C VAL A 176 -9.97 17.84 -4.92
N TYR A 177 -11.01 17.13 -5.37
CA TYR A 177 -10.85 15.83 -6.01
C TYR A 177 -10.03 15.92 -7.30
N GLU A 178 -10.38 16.86 -8.17
CA GLU A 178 -9.72 17.06 -9.45
C GLU A 178 -8.25 17.46 -9.26
N MET A 179 -7.95 18.26 -8.24
CA MET A 179 -6.57 18.57 -7.89
C MET A 179 -5.79 17.32 -7.46
N VAL A 180 -6.35 16.47 -6.58
CA VAL A 180 -5.68 15.22 -6.17
C VAL A 180 -5.50 14.27 -7.36
N ARG A 181 -6.49 14.20 -8.26
CA ARG A 181 -6.39 13.45 -9.52
C ARG A 181 -5.23 13.94 -10.38
N GLN A 182 -5.12 15.26 -10.58
CA GLN A 182 -4.03 15.89 -11.32
C GLN A 182 -2.66 15.64 -10.68
N ALA A 183 -2.58 15.65 -9.35
CA ALA A 183 -1.35 15.36 -8.61
C ALA A 183 -0.88 13.91 -8.84
N ASN A 184 -1.80 12.93 -8.79
CA ASN A 184 -1.49 11.53 -9.06
C ASN A 184 -1.04 11.34 -10.52
N GLU A 185 -1.77 11.90 -11.49
CA GLU A 185 -1.42 11.80 -12.92
C GLU A 185 -0.11 12.48 -13.27
N LEU A 186 0.19 13.59 -12.59
CA LEU A 186 1.48 14.27 -12.67
C LEU A 186 2.61 13.35 -12.20
N ALA A 187 2.47 12.73 -11.02
CA ALA A 187 3.50 11.81 -10.53
C ALA A 187 3.71 10.60 -11.46
N ILE A 188 2.63 9.96 -11.93
CA ILE A 188 2.72 8.83 -12.87
C ILE A 188 3.47 9.24 -14.14
N ARG A 189 3.15 10.40 -14.71
CA ARG A 189 3.79 10.88 -15.95
C ARG A 189 5.27 11.20 -15.77
N GLU A 190 5.65 11.76 -14.63
CA GLU A 190 7.02 12.27 -14.41
C GLU A 190 7.98 11.23 -13.82
N ALA A 191 7.44 10.15 -13.22
CA ALA A 191 8.21 9.06 -12.66
C ALA A 191 9.07 8.38 -13.74
N ARG A 192 10.39 8.35 -13.50
CA ARG A 192 11.39 7.78 -14.41
C ARG A 192 12.58 7.20 -13.64
N PRO A 193 13.29 6.22 -14.21
CA PRO A 193 14.50 5.69 -13.60
C PRO A 193 15.54 6.77 -13.30
N GLY A 194 16.24 6.63 -12.17
CA GLY A 194 17.30 7.54 -11.74
C GLY A 194 16.84 8.76 -10.93
N MET A 195 15.53 9.06 -10.89
CA MET A 195 14.99 9.97 -9.87
C MET A 195 15.06 9.33 -8.50
N THR A 196 15.13 10.13 -7.44
CA THR A 196 14.89 9.62 -6.09
C THR A 196 13.39 9.62 -5.76
N GLY A 197 12.97 8.79 -4.81
CA GLY A 197 11.62 8.85 -4.26
C GLY A 197 11.29 10.23 -3.67
N GLY A 198 12.31 10.92 -3.12
CA GLY A 198 12.18 12.29 -2.64
C GLY A 198 11.95 13.32 -3.75
N ASP A 199 12.56 13.15 -4.93
CA ASP A 199 12.32 14.03 -6.08
C ASP A 199 10.86 13.93 -6.57
N LEU A 200 10.34 12.70 -6.63
CA LEU A 200 8.97 12.44 -7.08
C LEU A 200 7.93 12.98 -6.06
N ASP A 201 8.15 12.75 -4.77
CA ASP A 201 7.33 13.31 -3.68
C ASP A 201 7.36 14.86 -3.68
N ALA A 202 8.55 15.47 -3.84
CA ALA A 202 8.72 16.92 -3.87
C ALA A 202 7.98 17.59 -5.04
N LEU A 203 7.91 16.91 -6.18
CA LEU A 203 7.19 17.35 -7.37
C LEU A 203 5.68 17.46 -7.08
N VAL A 204 5.09 16.45 -6.45
CA VAL A 204 3.68 16.46 -6.05
C VAL A 204 3.40 17.48 -4.96
N ARG A 205 4.24 17.54 -3.92
CA ARG A 205 4.10 18.54 -2.84
C ARG A 205 4.15 19.96 -3.38
N THR A 206 5.04 20.22 -4.33
CA THR A 206 5.14 21.54 -4.96
C THR A 206 3.87 21.89 -5.73
N PHE A 207 3.35 20.94 -6.51
CA PHE A 207 2.07 21.11 -7.21
C PHE A 207 0.92 21.42 -6.24
N LEU A 208 0.78 20.66 -5.14
CA LEU A 208 -0.28 20.89 -4.15
C LEU A 208 -0.12 22.22 -3.41
N ARG A 209 1.12 22.60 -3.05
CA ARG A 209 1.42 23.90 -2.44
C ARG A 209 1.04 25.07 -3.35
N GLU A 210 1.31 24.99 -4.65
CA GLU A 210 0.90 26.02 -5.62
C GLU A 210 -0.63 26.16 -5.75
N LYS A 211 -1.37 25.11 -5.38
CA LYS A 211 -2.83 25.11 -5.29
C LYS A 211 -3.37 25.50 -3.91
N GLY A 212 -2.49 25.76 -2.94
CA GLY A 212 -2.85 26.18 -1.58
C GLY A 212 -3.07 25.03 -0.59
N PHE A 213 -2.53 23.84 -0.85
CA PHE A 213 -2.67 22.64 0.00
C PHE A 213 -1.31 22.09 0.46
N ASP A 214 -0.50 22.93 1.12
CA ASP A 214 0.86 22.56 1.55
C ASP A 214 0.85 21.65 2.80
N GLU A 215 0.00 21.97 3.79
CA GLU A 215 -0.02 21.28 5.08
C GLU A 215 -0.99 20.09 5.09
N GLU A 216 -1.92 20.05 4.14
CA GLU A 216 -3.00 19.06 4.05
C GLU A 216 -2.58 17.72 3.45
N PHE A 217 -1.38 17.64 2.86
CA PHE A 217 -0.78 16.38 2.39
C PHE A 217 0.26 15.86 3.41
N SER A 218 -0.21 15.02 4.35
CA SER A 218 0.48 14.71 5.60
C SER A 218 1.32 13.42 5.62
N HIS A 219 1.24 12.58 4.58
CA HIS A 219 2.00 11.32 4.46
C HIS A 219 2.90 11.32 3.23
N GLY A 220 3.70 10.27 3.03
CA GLY A 220 4.53 10.11 1.82
C GLY A 220 3.69 9.90 0.57
N LEU A 221 4.27 10.16 -0.61
CA LEU A 221 3.59 9.94 -1.89
C LEU A 221 3.37 8.45 -2.23
N GLY A 222 4.16 7.55 -1.65
CA GLY A 222 3.93 6.12 -1.77
C GLY A 222 5.07 5.25 -1.25
N HIS A 223 4.98 3.96 -1.52
CA HIS A 223 5.88 2.93 -1.04
C HIS A 223 5.96 1.76 -2.03
N GLY A 224 7.04 0.98 -1.94
CA GLY A 224 7.20 -0.23 -2.74
C GLY A 224 6.19 -1.31 -2.38
N LEU A 225 5.88 -2.16 -3.36
CA LEU A 225 5.00 -3.32 -3.21
C LEU A 225 5.75 -4.61 -3.54
N GLY A 226 5.27 -5.72 -2.99
CA GLY A 226 5.85 -7.04 -3.19
C GLY A 226 5.10 -8.09 -2.37
N LEU A 227 5.85 -8.91 -1.65
CA LEU A 227 5.28 -9.85 -0.65
C LEU A 227 4.70 -9.12 0.57
N ASP A 228 5.23 -7.93 0.84
CA ASP A 228 4.72 -6.98 1.83
C ASP A 228 4.12 -5.76 1.13
N VAL A 229 3.08 -5.20 1.74
CA VAL A 229 2.44 -3.97 1.27
C VAL A 229 3.37 -2.76 1.40
N HIS A 230 4.27 -2.75 2.39
CA HIS A 230 5.27 -1.69 2.56
C HIS A 230 6.68 -2.24 2.31
N SER A 231 7.22 -1.95 1.13
CA SER A 231 8.58 -2.34 0.71
C SER A 231 9.38 -1.15 0.15
N LEU A 232 10.56 -1.42 -0.38
CA LEU A 232 11.36 -0.47 -1.16
C LEU A 232 10.84 -0.39 -2.61
N PRO A 233 10.90 0.77 -3.27
CA PRO A 233 11.48 2.04 -2.80
C PRO A 233 10.53 2.84 -1.90
N ARG A 234 11.08 3.71 -1.05
CA ARG A 234 10.29 4.72 -0.32
C ARG A 234 10.07 5.94 -1.22
N VAL A 235 8.82 6.28 -1.52
CA VAL A 235 8.46 7.49 -2.27
C VAL A 235 7.94 8.54 -1.29
N THR A 236 8.84 9.05 -0.47
CA THR A 236 8.50 9.95 0.64
C THR A 236 9.42 11.16 0.68
N LYS A 237 9.01 12.19 1.43
CA LYS A 237 9.80 13.42 1.60
C LYS A 237 11.23 13.10 2.04
N ASN A 238 12.21 13.65 1.31
CA ASN A 238 13.65 13.48 1.52
C ASN A 238 14.19 12.05 1.30
N SER A 239 13.39 11.11 0.79
CA SER A 239 13.89 9.77 0.45
C SER A 239 15.04 9.86 -0.56
N GLN A 240 16.12 9.12 -0.28
CA GLN A 240 17.29 9.01 -1.15
C GLN A 240 17.27 7.73 -2.00
N ASP A 241 16.19 6.94 -1.90
CA ASP A 241 16.03 5.71 -2.66
C ASP A 241 15.93 6.06 -4.15
N VAL A 242 16.89 5.60 -4.94
CA VAL A 242 16.89 5.79 -6.39
C VAL A 242 15.88 4.84 -7.01
N LEU A 243 14.97 5.38 -7.80
CA LEU A 243 13.96 4.64 -8.54
C LEU A 243 14.62 3.86 -9.69
N LYS A 244 14.39 2.54 -9.74
CA LYS A 244 15.02 1.58 -10.64
C LYS A 244 13.97 0.88 -11.50
N VAL A 245 14.37 0.53 -12.73
CA VAL A 245 13.54 -0.29 -13.62
C VAL A 245 13.18 -1.61 -12.93
N GLY A 246 11.92 -2.02 -13.03
CA GLY A 246 11.37 -3.24 -12.42
C GLY A 246 10.90 -3.07 -10.97
N GLN A 247 11.06 -1.91 -10.34
CA GLN A 247 10.38 -1.64 -9.06
C GLN A 247 8.87 -1.45 -9.29
N VAL A 248 8.08 -1.93 -8.33
CA VAL A 248 6.63 -1.70 -8.26
C VAL A 248 6.33 -0.91 -6.99
N PHE A 249 5.58 0.19 -7.08
CA PHE A 249 5.27 1.07 -5.95
C PHE A 249 3.96 1.83 -6.13
N THR A 250 3.41 2.35 -5.04
CA THR A 250 2.19 3.16 -5.00
C THR A 250 2.47 4.63 -5.37
N ILE A 251 1.47 5.30 -5.96
CA ILE A 251 1.41 6.75 -6.12
C ILE A 251 0.06 7.21 -5.58
N GLU A 252 0.04 7.73 -4.36
CA GLU A 252 -1.15 7.92 -3.54
C GLU A 252 -1.29 9.33 -2.92
N PRO A 253 -1.23 10.42 -3.71
CA PRO A 253 -1.44 11.74 -3.13
C PRO A 253 -2.79 11.86 -2.43
N GLY A 254 -2.80 12.56 -1.31
CA GLY A 254 -3.99 12.80 -0.51
C GLY A 254 -4.06 14.22 0.04
N VAL A 255 -5.28 14.75 0.15
CA VAL A 255 -5.56 16.03 0.80
C VAL A 255 -6.61 15.79 1.87
N TYR A 256 -6.28 16.14 3.12
CA TYR A 256 -7.11 15.87 4.29
C TYR A 256 -7.45 17.17 5.02
N LEU A 257 -8.73 17.52 5.03
CA LEU A 257 -9.26 18.72 5.67
C LEU A 257 -10.14 18.32 6.85
N PRO A 258 -9.68 18.54 8.11
CA PRO A 258 -10.45 18.21 9.30
C PRO A 258 -11.88 18.75 9.25
N GLU A 259 -12.83 17.97 9.76
CA GLU A 259 -14.28 18.25 9.75
C GLU A 259 -14.97 18.34 8.37
N TRP A 260 -14.21 18.52 7.28
CA TRP A 260 -14.75 18.56 5.92
C TRP A 260 -14.70 17.19 5.25
N GLY A 261 -13.55 16.53 5.28
CA GLY A 261 -13.29 15.26 4.62
C GLY A 261 -11.90 15.22 3.99
N GLY A 262 -11.62 14.15 3.25
CA GLY A 262 -10.36 13.96 2.55
C GLY A 262 -10.56 13.23 1.23
N VAL A 263 -9.61 13.43 0.34
CA VAL A 263 -9.53 12.74 -0.94
C VAL A 263 -8.15 12.10 -1.03
N ARG A 264 -8.13 10.81 -1.35
CA ARG A 264 -6.94 10.07 -1.80
C ARG A 264 -7.27 9.33 -3.09
N ILE A 265 -6.32 9.30 -4.01
CA ILE A 265 -6.37 8.51 -5.25
C ILE A 265 -5.01 7.85 -5.38
N GLU A 266 -5.02 6.53 -5.48
CA GLU A 266 -3.80 5.73 -5.47
C GLU A 266 -3.75 4.77 -6.63
N ASP A 267 -2.56 4.61 -7.20
CA ASP A 267 -2.31 3.57 -8.17
C ASP A 267 -1.01 2.84 -7.92
N ASP A 268 -1.03 1.56 -8.25
CA ASP A 268 0.18 0.76 -8.38
C ASP A 268 0.79 1.01 -9.75
N VAL A 269 2.10 1.26 -9.76
CA VAL A 269 2.88 1.40 -10.99
C VAL A 269 4.09 0.49 -10.98
N VAL A 270 4.47 0.02 -12.16
CA VAL A 270 5.80 -0.56 -12.41
C VAL A 270 6.66 0.46 -13.15
N LEU A 271 7.90 0.64 -12.70
CA LEU A 271 8.83 1.54 -13.38
C LEU A 271 9.53 0.81 -14.53
N GLU A 272 9.33 1.28 -15.75
CA GLU A 272 9.97 0.79 -16.96
C GLU A 272 11.04 1.77 -17.44
N GLU A 273 11.79 1.41 -18.49
CA GLU A 273 12.85 2.26 -19.04
C GLU A 273 12.35 3.64 -19.50
N GLN A 274 11.11 3.72 -19.97
CA GLN A 274 10.50 4.94 -20.53
C GLN A 274 9.64 5.70 -19.51
N GLY A 275 9.49 5.19 -18.29
CA GLY A 275 8.65 5.79 -17.25
C GLY A 275 7.76 4.78 -16.53
N ALA A 276 6.83 5.27 -15.72
CA ALA A 276 5.90 4.41 -14.99
C ALA A 276 4.76 3.89 -15.88
N ARG A 277 4.47 2.60 -15.76
CA ARG A 277 3.29 1.94 -16.34
C ARG A 277 2.31 1.57 -15.24
N LEU A 278 1.04 1.90 -15.46
CA LEU A 278 -0.04 1.65 -14.53
C LEU A 278 -0.39 0.16 -14.43
N LEU A 279 -0.58 -0.34 -13.22
CA LEU A 279 -1.12 -1.67 -12.94
C LEU A 279 -2.59 -1.63 -12.50
N THR A 280 -3.08 -0.47 -12.02
CA THR A 280 -4.46 -0.24 -11.59
C THR A 280 -5.24 0.68 -12.55
N PRO A 281 -5.61 0.25 -13.77
CA PRO A 281 -6.28 1.09 -14.77
C PRO A 281 -7.77 1.36 -14.50
N ALA A 282 -8.20 1.41 -13.22
CA ALA A 282 -9.55 1.83 -12.86
C ALA A 282 -9.73 3.34 -13.07
N SER A 283 -10.96 3.74 -13.41
CA SER A 283 -11.31 5.14 -13.62
C SER A 283 -10.96 5.99 -12.39
N LYS A 284 -10.42 7.18 -12.64
CA LYS A 284 -10.12 8.22 -11.65
C LYS A 284 -11.16 9.34 -11.68
N GLU A 285 -12.26 9.16 -12.39
CA GLU A 285 -13.36 10.10 -12.40
C GLU A 285 -14.16 10.00 -11.09
N LEU A 286 -14.59 11.15 -10.57
CA LEU A 286 -15.39 11.20 -9.34
C LEU A 286 -16.75 10.52 -9.56
N PHE A 287 -16.86 9.28 -9.11
CA PHE A 287 -18.11 8.52 -9.18
C PHE A 287 -19.05 8.93 -8.03
N CYS A 288 -20.32 9.14 -8.39
CA CYS A 288 -21.38 9.52 -7.47
C CYS A 288 -22.24 8.29 -7.16
N VAL A 289 -22.21 7.81 -5.93
CA VAL A 289 -23.06 6.70 -5.47
C VAL A 289 -24.46 7.22 -5.15
N ALA A 290 -25.46 6.34 -5.10
CA ALA A 290 -26.85 6.74 -4.86
C ALA A 290 -27.02 7.40 -3.48
N ALA A 291 -27.84 8.46 -3.44
CA ALA A 291 -28.26 9.13 -2.20
C ALA A 291 -29.41 8.39 -1.51
#